data_AF-A0A349UZI4-F1
#
_entry.id   AF-A0A349UZI4-F1
#
_cell.length_a   1.000
_cell.length_b   1.000
_cell.length_c   1.000
_cell.angle_alpha   90.00
_cell.angle_beta   90.00
_cell.angle_gamma   90.00
#
_symmetry.space_group_name_H-M   'P 1'
#
loop_
_entity.id
_entity.type
_entity.pdbx_description
1 polymer ?
#
loop_
_entity_poly.entity_id
_entity_poly.type
_entity_poly.pdbx_seq_one_letter_code
_entity_poly.pdbx_strand_id
1 'polypeptide(L)'
;YLVEPFFIARVEDPSGQIVEYANRQMSCSGCGTSVTESSDNSERSPDRRFSQQVVSSENAFLLDSMMREVIRSGTGQAAQRLNRDDAAGKTGTTNNYFDAWFTGYSTDIVATVWVGFDRPQDLGQGESGARAALPIWIDFMEAALSGKAHHRTRVPENIIRLRVNRQTGLPTNEEDPDSYLEFFVAGTQPTTPHAQSAEDPVEGLF
;
A
#
# COMPACT_ATOMS: atom_id res chain seq x y z
N TYR A 1 8.91 -5.13 -0.38
CA TYR A 1 9.83 -5.73 -1.36
C TYR A 1 9.11 -5.97 -2.67
N LEU A 2 9.81 -5.94 -3.80
CA LEU A 2 9.25 -6.24 -5.11
C LEU A 2 9.03 -7.75 -5.23
N VAL A 3 7.79 -8.16 -5.51
CA VAL A 3 7.42 -9.55 -5.73
C VAL A 3 6.92 -9.68 -7.15
N GLU A 4 7.49 -10.62 -7.92
CA GLU A 4 6.98 -10.99 -9.22
C GLU A 4 5.83 -12.01 -9.05
N PRO A 5 4.60 -11.71 -9.52
CA PRO A 5 3.49 -12.66 -9.44
C PRO A 5 3.77 -13.92 -10.25
N PHE A 6 3.41 -15.09 -9.70
CA PHE A 6 3.55 -16.38 -10.37
C PHE A 6 2.33 -17.26 -10.06
N PHE A 7 2.01 -18.18 -10.98
CA PHE A 7 0.89 -19.12 -10.83
C PHE A 7 1.35 -20.56 -10.58
N ILE A 8 2.44 -20.98 -11.22
CA ILE A 8 3.01 -22.31 -11.08
C ILE A 8 4.03 -22.25 -9.96
N ALA A 9 3.88 -22.99 -8.86
CA ALA A 9 4.85 -22.95 -7.75
C ALA A 9 6.06 -23.86 -7.99
N ARG A 10 5.86 -25.02 -8.61
CA ARG A 10 6.91 -25.98 -8.96
C ARG A 10 6.46 -26.90 -10.09
N VAL A 11 7.42 -27.51 -10.76
CA VAL A 11 7.22 -28.56 -11.76
C VAL A 11 7.93 -29.82 -11.29
N GLU A 12 7.25 -30.97 -11.38
CA GLU A 12 7.76 -32.28 -11.00
C GLU A 12 7.81 -33.21 -12.22
N ASP A 13 8.80 -34.09 -12.26
CA ASP A 13 8.87 -35.18 -13.23
C ASP A 13 8.00 -36.38 -12.79
N PRO A 14 7.85 -37.43 -13.64
CA PRO A 14 7.05 -38.61 -13.27
C PRO A 14 7.58 -39.41 -12.06
N SER A 15 8.82 -39.18 -11.64
CA SER A 15 9.41 -39.80 -10.45
C SER A 15 9.11 -39.02 -9.16
N GLY A 16 8.47 -37.86 -9.27
CA GLY A 16 8.24 -36.92 -8.17
C GLY A 16 9.44 -36.03 -7.86
N GLN A 17 10.47 -36.03 -8.73
CA GLN A 17 11.60 -35.12 -8.57
C GLN A 17 11.21 -33.73 -9.07
N ILE A 18 11.47 -32.71 -8.23
CA ILE A 18 11.21 -31.32 -8.60
C ILE A 18 12.27 -30.87 -9.61
N VAL A 19 11.82 -30.56 -10.82
CA VAL A 19 12.67 -30.07 -11.91
C VAL A 19 12.74 -28.54 -11.94
N GLU A 20 11.74 -27.86 -11.39
CA GLU A 20 11.68 -26.40 -11.34
C GLU A 20 10.91 -25.89 -10.13
N TYR A 21 11.38 -24.78 -9.55
CA TYR A 21 10.63 -23.96 -8.59
C TYR A 21 10.42 -22.57 -9.19
N ALA A 22 9.21 -22.05 -9.09
CA ALA A 22 8.97 -20.66 -9.41
C ALA A 22 9.47 -19.75 -8.29
N ASN A 23 9.80 -18.53 -8.70
CA ASN A 23 10.15 -17.40 -7.85
C ASN A 23 11.00 -17.81 -6.63
N ARG A 24 12.29 -18.13 -6.86
CA ARG A 24 13.26 -18.45 -5.80
C ARG A 24 13.51 -17.29 -4.81
N GLN A 25 12.85 -16.14 -4.99
CA GLN A 25 12.99 -14.96 -4.15
C GLN A 25 12.06 -15.04 -2.93
N MET A 26 12.65 -15.30 -1.76
CA MET A 26 11.94 -15.13 -0.48
C MET A 26 12.11 -13.69 0.02
N SER A 27 11.03 -13.12 0.58
CA SER A 27 11.13 -11.89 1.39
C SER A 27 11.90 -12.23 2.66
N CYS A 28 13.10 -11.68 2.85
CA CYS A 28 13.91 -11.94 4.04
C CYS A 28 14.04 -10.68 4.90
N SER A 29 13.14 -10.54 5.87
CA SER A 29 13.08 -9.42 6.82
C SER A 29 14.30 -9.31 7.76
N GLY A 30 15.13 -10.36 7.82
CA GLY A 30 16.31 -10.45 8.69
C GLY A 30 17.61 -10.78 7.95
N CYS A 31 17.58 -10.84 6.62
CA CYS A 31 18.80 -10.89 5.81
C CYS A 31 19.31 -9.46 5.79
N GLY A 32 19.98 -9.09 6.88
CA GLY A 32 20.57 -7.79 7.02
C GLY A 32 21.33 -7.41 5.77
N THR A 33 21.38 -6.11 5.52
CA THR A 33 22.58 -5.50 4.97
C THR A 33 23.74 -5.93 5.86
N SER A 34 24.28 -7.15 5.65
CA SER A 34 25.57 -7.55 6.16
C SER A 34 26.58 -6.69 5.41
N VAL A 35 26.68 -5.44 5.84
CA VAL A 35 27.87 -4.63 5.67
C VAL A 35 28.86 -5.23 6.66
N THR A 36 29.37 -6.43 6.35
CA THR A 36 30.76 -6.67 6.68
C THR A 36 31.52 -5.73 5.77
N GLU A 37 32.26 -4.81 6.36
CA GLU A 37 33.35 -4.08 5.71
C GLU A 37 34.38 -5.10 5.23
N SER A 38 34.05 -5.82 4.16
CA SER A 38 35.03 -6.49 3.33
C SER A 38 35.43 -5.48 2.27
N SER A 39 36.65 -4.99 2.43
CA SER A 39 37.42 -4.19 1.50
C SER A 39 37.62 -4.93 0.17
N ASP A 40 36.55 -5.11 -0.59
CA ASP A 40 36.65 -5.60 -1.96
C ASP A 40 35.64 -4.88 -2.84
N ASN A 41 36.17 -4.25 -3.88
CA ASN A 41 35.44 -3.43 -4.85
C ASN A 41 34.75 -4.33 -5.88
N SER A 42 33.98 -5.32 -5.41
CA SER A 42 33.12 -6.13 -6.24
C SER A 42 31.75 -5.47 -6.32
N GLU A 43 31.32 -5.11 -7.52
CA GLU A 43 29.96 -4.68 -7.81
C GLU A 43 28.96 -5.59 -7.08
N ARG A 44 28.22 -5.04 -6.12
CA ARG A 44 27.23 -5.78 -5.33
C ARG A 44 26.09 -6.21 -6.26
N SER A 45 26.20 -7.40 -6.86
CA SER A 45 25.08 -8.02 -7.56
C SER A 45 24.03 -8.45 -6.53
N PRO A 46 22.75 -8.04 -6.67
CA PRO A 46 21.71 -8.46 -5.73
C PRO A 46 21.58 -9.99 -5.73
N ASP A 47 21.57 -10.59 -4.55
CA ASP A 47 21.34 -12.04 -4.38
C ASP A 47 19.93 -12.37 -4.89
N ARG A 48 19.86 -13.12 -6.00
CA ARG A 48 18.61 -13.49 -6.69
C ARG A 48 17.68 -14.39 -5.86
N ARG A 49 18.06 -14.77 -4.63
CA ARG A 49 17.21 -15.48 -3.67
C ARG A 49 16.39 -14.56 -2.79
N PHE A 50 16.61 -13.25 -2.84
CA PHE A 50 15.87 -12.26 -2.07
C PHE A 50 15.18 -11.27 -2.99
N SER A 51 13.98 -10.86 -2.59
CA SER A 51 13.25 -9.82 -3.32
C SER A 51 13.94 -8.47 -3.13
N GLN A 52 13.97 -7.67 -4.20
CA GLN A 52 14.57 -6.35 -4.15
C GLN A 52 13.74 -5.41 -3.28
N GLN A 53 14.36 -4.70 -2.35
CA GLN A 53 13.71 -3.58 -1.68
C GLN A 53 13.66 -2.39 -2.64
N VAL A 54 12.46 -2.04 -3.10
CA VAL A 54 12.21 -0.92 -4.03
C VAL A 54 11.67 0.33 -3.34
N VAL A 55 11.23 0.21 -2.08
CA VAL A 55 10.73 1.30 -1.24
C VAL A 55 11.27 1.10 0.18
N SER A 56 11.66 2.18 0.86
CA SER A 56 12.11 2.13 2.27
C SER A 56 10.97 1.66 3.19
N SER A 57 11.32 1.12 4.36
CA SER A 57 10.33 0.73 5.37
C SER A 57 9.47 1.90 5.82
N GLU A 58 10.07 3.08 5.93
CA GLU A 58 9.47 4.34 6.32
C GLU A 58 8.42 4.78 5.30
N ASN A 59 8.78 4.82 4.01
CA ASN A 59 7.85 5.22 2.96
C ASN A 59 6.72 4.20 2.82
N ALA A 60 7.03 2.89 2.93
CA ALA A 60 6.01 1.86 2.92
C ALA A 60 5.02 2.01 4.09
N PHE A 61 5.52 2.34 5.29
CA PHE A 61 4.68 2.59 6.46
C PHE A 61 3.80 3.84 6.30
N LEU A 62 4.36 4.95 5.81
CA LEU A 62 3.59 6.18 5.56
C LEU A 62 2.50 5.95 4.49
N LEU A 63 2.83 5.24 3.40
CA LEU A 63 1.86 4.85 2.39
C LEU A 63 0.76 3.95 2.94
N ASP A 64 1.10 2.95 3.76
CA ASP A 64 0.10 2.09 4.46
C ASP A 64 -0.81 2.93 5.37
N SER A 65 -0.23 3.84 6.16
CA SER A 65 -1.00 4.75 7.02
C SER A 65 -2.01 5.58 6.23
N MET A 66 -1.58 6.20 5.12
CA MET A 66 -2.47 6.98 4.25
C MET A 66 -3.53 6.12 3.56
N MET A 67 -3.17 4.92 3.09
CA MET A 67 -4.09 4.00 2.42
C MET A 67 -5.15 3.40 3.35
N ARG A 68 -4.84 3.25 4.64
CA ARG A 68 -5.85 2.92 5.66
C ARG A 68 -6.84 4.05 5.86
N GLU A 69 -6.40 5.30 5.75
CA GLU A 69 -7.28 6.46 5.91
C GLU A 69 -8.32 6.56 4.80
N VAL A 70 -8.01 6.08 3.59
CA VAL A 70 -9.00 5.93 2.50
C VAL A 70 -10.19 5.06 2.93
N ILE A 71 -9.95 4.02 3.73
CA ILE A 71 -11.02 3.18 4.29
C ILE A 71 -11.62 3.80 5.54
N ARG A 72 -10.87 4.52 6.38
CA ARG A 72 -11.40 5.11 7.62
C ARG A 72 -12.26 6.35 7.41
N SER A 73 -11.93 7.19 6.45
CA SER A 73 -12.63 8.45 6.22
C SER A 73 -12.72 8.87 4.76
N GLY A 74 -12.08 8.14 3.83
CA GLY A 74 -12.10 8.43 2.41
C GLY A 74 -13.13 7.66 1.59
N THR A 75 -12.84 7.51 0.30
CA THR A 75 -13.73 6.87 -0.69
C THR A 75 -13.91 5.36 -0.50
N GLY A 76 -13.09 4.72 0.33
CA GLY A 76 -13.16 3.30 0.66
C GLY A 76 -14.01 2.98 1.89
N GLN A 77 -14.75 3.96 2.43
CA GLN A 77 -15.42 3.86 3.73
C GLN A 77 -16.31 2.62 3.91
N ALA A 78 -16.94 2.14 2.84
CA ALA A 78 -17.77 0.94 2.89
C ALA A 78 -17.00 -0.32 3.36
N ALA A 79 -15.68 -0.38 3.17
CA ALA A 79 -14.85 -1.49 3.63
C ALA A 79 -14.72 -1.57 5.16
N GLN A 80 -15.10 -0.54 5.92
CA GLN A 80 -15.13 -0.62 7.39
C GLN A 80 -16.04 -1.73 7.91
N ARG A 81 -17.03 -2.17 7.12
CA ARG A 81 -17.89 -3.29 7.48
C ARG A 81 -17.13 -4.62 7.69
N LEU A 82 -15.91 -4.74 7.17
CA LEU A 82 -15.02 -5.87 7.45
C LEU A 82 -14.57 -5.91 8.93
N ASN A 83 -14.73 -4.81 9.66
CA ASN A 83 -14.28 -4.64 11.05
C ASN A 83 -12.79 -4.95 11.24
N ARG A 84 -11.96 -4.51 10.28
CA ARG A 84 -10.51 -4.71 10.27
C ARG A 84 -9.74 -3.39 10.27
N ASP A 85 -8.73 -3.30 11.14
CA ASP A 85 -7.84 -2.15 11.30
C ASP A 85 -6.58 -2.21 10.42
N ASP A 86 -6.38 -3.35 9.75
CA ASP A 86 -5.28 -3.64 8.85
C ASP A 86 -5.70 -3.76 7.37
N ALA A 87 -6.94 -3.40 7.05
CA ALA A 87 -7.40 -3.23 5.69
C ALA A 87 -6.99 -1.84 5.18
N ALA A 88 -6.43 -1.80 3.96
CA ALA A 88 -6.02 -0.59 3.28
C ALA A 88 -6.35 -0.70 1.79
N GLY A 89 -6.59 0.41 1.11
CA GLY A 89 -6.91 0.36 -0.32
C GLY A 89 -7.17 1.71 -0.96
N LYS A 90 -7.38 1.70 -2.27
CA LYS A 90 -7.67 2.91 -3.04
C LYS A 90 -8.68 2.64 -4.13
N THR A 91 -9.63 3.56 -4.27
CA THR A 91 -10.56 3.62 -5.40
C THR A 91 -9.88 4.25 -6.61
N GLY A 92 -10.16 3.70 -7.79
CA GLY A 92 -9.90 4.31 -9.10
C GLY A 92 -11.19 4.38 -9.91
N THR A 93 -11.36 5.45 -10.68
CA THR A 93 -12.47 5.64 -11.61
C THR A 93 -11.91 6.37 -12.83
N THR A 94 -12.08 5.83 -14.03
CA THR A 94 -11.66 6.52 -15.25
C THR A 94 -12.67 7.59 -15.68
N ASN A 95 -12.26 8.46 -16.59
CA ASN A 95 -13.12 9.48 -17.18
C ASN A 95 -14.39 8.84 -17.79
N ASN A 96 -15.53 9.53 -17.69
CA ASN A 96 -16.84 9.04 -18.15
C ASN A 96 -17.30 7.70 -17.55
N TYR A 97 -16.76 7.28 -16.39
CA TYR A 97 -17.15 6.04 -15.70
C TYR A 97 -16.99 4.77 -16.56
N PHE A 98 -15.94 4.68 -17.38
CA PHE A 98 -15.72 3.47 -18.20
C PHE A 98 -15.17 2.31 -17.39
N ASP A 99 -14.33 2.61 -16.41
CA ASP A 99 -13.68 1.64 -15.54
C ASP A 99 -13.79 2.06 -14.09
N ALA A 100 -14.16 1.10 -13.26
CA ALA A 100 -14.16 1.21 -11.82
C ALA A 100 -13.14 0.22 -11.25
N TRP A 101 -12.27 0.71 -10.37
CA TRP A 101 -11.23 -0.07 -9.73
C TRP A 101 -11.31 0.06 -8.22
N PHE A 102 -11.02 -1.05 -7.53
CA PHE A 102 -10.58 -1.01 -6.15
C PHE A 102 -9.40 -1.95 -5.98
N THR A 103 -8.27 -1.41 -5.54
CA THR A 103 -7.11 -2.21 -5.16
C THR A 103 -6.88 -2.01 -3.67
N GLY A 104 -6.84 -3.12 -2.95
CA GLY A 104 -6.64 -3.11 -1.51
C GLY A 104 -5.94 -4.36 -1.02
N TYR A 105 -5.54 -4.31 0.23
CA TYR A 105 -4.84 -5.40 0.89
C TYR A 105 -5.21 -5.48 2.36
N SER A 106 -5.02 -6.66 2.93
CA SER A 106 -5.09 -6.96 4.36
C SER A 106 -4.38 -8.30 4.56
N THR A 107 -3.69 -8.47 5.70
CA THR A 107 -3.02 -9.72 6.14
C THR A 107 -2.66 -10.70 5.01
N ASP A 108 -1.43 -10.57 4.50
CA ASP A 108 -0.82 -11.46 3.49
C ASP A 108 -1.57 -11.56 2.14
N ILE A 109 -2.66 -10.82 1.95
CA ILE A 109 -3.46 -10.82 0.72
C ILE A 109 -3.52 -9.41 0.15
N VAL A 110 -3.24 -9.32 -1.15
CA VAL A 110 -3.57 -8.18 -2.00
C VAL A 110 -4.63 -8.63 -2.99
N ALA A 111 -5.67 -7.83 -3.17
CA ALA A 111 -6.71 -8.09 -4.16
C ALA A 111 -7.03 -6.80 -4.94
N THR A 112 -7.18 -6.97 -6.24
CA THR A 112 -7.59 -5.91 -7.18
C THR A 112 -8.87 -6.35 -7.86
N VAL A 113 -9.88 -5.50 -7.82
CA VAL A 113 -11.13 -5.66 -8.56
C VAL A 113 -11.21 -4.57 -9.61
N TRP A 114 -11.54 -4.99 -10.83
CA TRP A 114 -11.91 -4.14 -11.94
C TRP A 114 -13.32 -4.47 -12.38
N VAL A 115 -14.08 -3.43 -12.72
CA VAL A 115 -15.39 -3.52 -13.37
C VAL A 115 -15.37 -2.61 -14.58
N GLY A 116 -15.74 -3.16 -15.73
CA GLY A 116 -15.75 -2.49 -17.03
C GLY A 116 -16.36 -3.40 -18.08
N PHE A 117 -16.51 -2.88 -19.29
CA PHE A 117 -16.94 -3.64 -20.46
C PHE A 117 -15.75 -3.97 -21.36
N ASP A 118 -15.74 -5.16 -21.97
CA ASP A 118 -14.70 -5.56 -22.94
C ASP A 118 -14.56 -4.55 -24.09
N ARG A 119 -15.67 -3.93 -24.48
CA ARG A 119 -15.70 -2.77 -25.38
C ARG A 119 -16.04 -1.54 -24.53
N PRO A 120 -15.15 -0.52 -24.46
CA PRO A 120 -15.33 0.62 -23.57
C PRO A 120 -16.70 1.28 -23.74
N GLN A 121 -17.46 1.28 -22.66
CA GLN A 121 -18.80 1.85 -22.55
C GLN A 121 -18.97 2.43 -21.15
N ASP A 122 -19.83 3.44 -21.03
CA ASP A 122 -20.20 4.04 -19.75
C ASP A 122 -20.86 2.98 -18.85
N LEU A 123 -20.33 2.79 -17.63
CA LEU A 123 -20.92 1.94 -16.60
C LEU A 123 -22.26 2.50 -16.08
N GLY A 124 -22.48 3.80 -16.28
CA GLY A 124 -23.59 4.56 -15.75
C GLY A 124 -23.09 5.69 -14.87
N GLN A 125 -23.78 6.83 -14.91
CA GLN A 125 -23.41 7.98 -14.09
C GLN A 125 -23.35 7.62 -12.60
N GLY A 126 -22.16 7.81 -12.02
CA GLY A 126 -21.91 7.57 -10.60
C GLY A 126 -21.36 6.17 -10.27
N GLU A 127 -21.22 5.29 -11.26
CA GLU A 127 -20.57 3.98 -11.13
C GLU A 127 -19.04 4.12 -11.01
N SER A 128 -18.63 4.62 -9.86
CA SER A 128 -17.22 4.79 -9.47
C SER A 128 -16.62 3.51 -8.90
N GLY A 129 -15.30 3.51 -8.69
CA GLY A 129 -14.61 2.46 -7.93
C GLY A 129 -15.27 2.13 -6.58
N ALA A 130 -15.85 3.12 -5.89
CA ALA A 130 -16.53 2.93 -4.61
C ALA A 130 -17.91 2.24 -4.74
N ARG A 131 -18.57 2.33 -5.89
CA ARG A 131 -19.91 1.76 -6.12
C ARG A 131 -19.87 0.43 -6.86
N ALA A 132 -19.05 0.32 -7.89
CA ALA A 132 -19.01 -0.87 -8.75
C ALA A 132 -17.97 -1.90 -8.27
N ALA A 133 -16.73 -1.49 -8.00
CA ALA A 133 -15.63 -2.41 -7.70
C ALA A 133 -15.48 -2.75 -6.21
N LEU A 134 -15.60 -1.75 -5.33
CA LEU A 134 -15.41 -1.91 -3.90
C LEU A 134 -16.33 -2.97 -3.26
N PRO A 135 -17.64 -3.04 -3.55
CA PRO A 135 -18.49 -4.08 -2.94
C PRO A 135 -18.01 -5.50 -3.24
N ILE A 136 -17.57 -5.78 -4.47
CA ILE A 136 -17.02 -7.08 -4.87
C ILE A 136 -15.73 -7.37 -4.10
N TRP A 137 -14.86 -6.36 -3.95
CA TRP A 137 -13.63 -6.51 -3.17
C TRP A 137 -13.95 -6.84 -1.70
N ILE A 138 -14.95 -6.19 -1.11
CA ILE A 138 -15.36 -6.45 0.27
C ILE A 138 -15.89 -7.87 0.41
N ASP A 139 -16.78 -8.32 -0.48
CA ASP A 139 -17.34 -9.68 -0.44
C ASP A 139 -16.23 -10.74 -0.54
N PHE A 140 -15.25 -10.54 -1.41
CA PHE A 140 -14.09 -11.43 -1.53
C PHE A 140 -13.25 -11.43 -0.25
N MET A 141 -12.92 -10.25 0.29
CA MET A 141 -12.06 -10.14 1.46
C MET A 141 -12.74 -10.64 2.73
N GLU A 142 -14.06 -10.50 2.86
CA GLU A 142 -14.85 -11.07 3.96
C GLU A 142 -14.67 -12.60 4.02
N ALA A 143 -14.74 -13.28 2.87
CA ALA A 143 -14.48 -14.71 2.79
C ALA A 143 -12.99 -15.04 3.00
N ALA A 144 -12.08 -14.32 2.33
CA ALA A 144 -10.65 -14.61 2.32
C ALA A 144 -9.95 -14.35 3.66
N LEU A 145 -10.51 -13.47 4.49
CA LEU A 145 -9.98 -13.10 5.81
C LEU A 145 -10.73 -13.76 6.97
N SER A 146 -11.77 -14.56 6.68
CA SER A 146 -12.51 -15.28 7.72
C SER A 146 -11.57 -16.16 8.56
N GLY A 147 -11.59 -15.95 9.89
CA GLY A 147 -10.73 -16.65 10.83
C GLY A 147 -9.25 -16.22 10.84
N LYS A 148 -8.84 -15.24 10.03
CA LYS A 148 -7.46 -14.74 10.02
C LYS A 148 -7.24 -13.66 11.06
N ALA A 149 -6.12 -13.74 11.77
CA ALA A 149 -5.72 -12.72 12.73
C ALA A 149 -5.51 -11.36 12.05
N HIS A 150 -5.62 -10.30 12.84
CA HIS A 150 -5.29 -8.94 12.42
C HIS A 150 -3.79 -8.74 12.42
N HIS A 151 -3.23 -8.22 11.33
CA HIS A 151 -1.81 -7.92 11.26
C HIS A 151 -1.54 -6.44 11.57
N ARG A 152 -0.88 -6.18 12.69
CA ARG A 152 -0.44 -4.82 13.03
C ARG A 152 0.87 -4.51 12.32
N THR A 153 0.89 -3.44 11.53
CA THR A 153 2.13 -2.96 10.92
C THR A 153 3.08 -2.48 12.02
N ARG A 154 4.31 -2.98 12.01
CA ARG A 154 5.37 -2.48 12.89
C ARG A 154 5.79 -1.10 12.41
N VAL A 155 5.76 -0.11 13.31
CA VAL A 155 6.30 1.22 13.04
C VAL A 155 7.83 1.11 12.90
N PRO A 156 8.43 1.54 11.78
CA PRO A 156 9.88 1.60 11.61
C PRO A 156 10.55 2.51 12.64
N GLU A 157 11.80 2.23 13.00
CA GLU A 157 12.52 2.97 14.07
C GLU A 157 12.69 4.46 13.77
N ASN A 158 12.80 4.83 12.48
CA ASN A 158 12.99 6.21 12.06
C ASN A 158 11.66 6.97 11.78
N ILE A 159 10.52 6.39 12.16
CA ILE A 159 9.23 7.07 12.11
C ILE A 159 8.95 7.71 13.47
N ILE A 160 8.67 9.01 13.46
CA ILE A 160 8.18 9.75 14.61
C ILE A 160 6.72 10.14 14.43
N ARG A 161 6.05 10.45 15.53
CA ARG A 161 4.67 10.92 15.54
C ARG A 161 4.59 12.26 16.26
N LEU A 162 4.04 13.27 15.59
CA LEU A 162 3.90 14.63 16.13
C LEU A 162 2.44 15.09 16.07
N ARG A 163 2.09 16.03 16.94
CA ARG A 163 0.87 16.84 16.76
C ARG A 163 1.15 17.91 15.73
N VAL A 164 0.24 18.07 14.79
CA VAL A 164 0.34 19.02 13.67
C VAL A 164 -0.93 19.84 13.62
N ASN A 165 -0.79 21.15 13.42
CA ASN A 165 -1.94 22.03 13.19
C ASN A 165 -2.49 21.80 11.78
N ARG A 166 -3.78 21.51 11.66
CA ARG A 166 -4.42 21.18 10.37
C ARG A 166 -4.31 22.26 9.30
N GLN A 167 -4.25 23.53 9.71
CA GLN A 167 -4.23 24.65 8.77
C GLN A 167 -2.81 24.96 8.27
N THR A 168 -1.83 24.94 9.19
CA THR A 168 -0.44 25.33 8.85
C THR A 168 0.43 24.17 8.42
N GLY A 169 0.06 22.93 8.76
CA GLY A 169 0.89 21.74 8.57
C GLY A 169 2.11 21.69 9.49
N LEU A 170 2.23 22.60 10.47
CA LEU A 170 3.37 22.68 11.37
C LEU A 170 3.17 21.89 12.67
N PRO A 171 4.26 21.39 13.28
CA PRO A 171 4.22 20.86 14.64
C PRO A 171 3.59 21.84 15.63
N THR A 172 2.67 21.34 16.44
CA THR A 172 1.92 22.10 17.44
C THR A 172 1.85 21.32 18.77
N ASN A 173 1.12 21.82 19.75
CA ASN A 173 0.94 21.20 21.06
C ASN A 173 -0.51 20.74 21.30
N GLU A 174 -0.81 20.23 22.50
CA GLU A 174 -2.15 19.69 22.80
C GLU A 174 -3.22 20.76 23.04
N GLU A 175 -2.82 22.01 23.28
CA GLU A 175 -3.73 23.13 23.55
C GLU A 175 -4.34 23.67 22.25
N ASP A 176 -3.75 23.34 21.10
CA ASP A 176 -4.25 23.72 19.79
C ASP A 176 -5.49 22.88 19.41
N PRO A 177 -6.67 23.52 19.30
CA PRO A 177 -7.92 22.82 19.01
C PRO A 177 -7.96 22.23 17.59
N ASP A 178 -7.12 22.72 16.68
CA ASP A 178 -7.00 22.22 15.30
C ASP A 178 -5.87 21.18 15.15
N SER A 179 -5.32 20.69 16.27
CA SER A 179 -4.24 19.70 16.25
C SER A 179 -4.74 18.29 15.89
N TYR A 180 -3.93 17.55 15.13
CA TYR A 180 -4.10 16.12 14.90
C TYR A 180 -2.73 15.41 14.92
N LEU A 181 -2.74 14.10 15.11
CA LEU A 181 -1.51 13.30 15.14
C LEU A 181 -1.15 12.82 13.74
N GLU A 182 0.11 13.04 13.33
CA GLU A 182 0.63 12.62 12.04
C GLU A 182 2.01 11.95 12.18
N PHE A 183 2.33 11.04 11.26
CA PHE A 183 3.62 10.37 11.18
C PHE A 183 4.57 11.06 10.21
N PHE A 184 5.85 11.11 10.59
CA PHE A 184 6.93 11.64 9.75
C PHE A 184 8.16 10.75 9.83
N VAL A 185 8.96 10.73 8.75
CA VAL A 185 10.34 10.29 8.86
C VAL A 185 11.11 11.31 9.69
N ALA A 186 11.95 10.87 10.62
CA ALA A 186 12.71 11.80 11.43
C ALA A 186 13.58 12.72 10.55
N GLY A 187 13.45 14.03 10.74
CA GLY A 187 14.17 15.05 9.97
C GLY A 187 13.40 15.57 8.75
N THR A 188 12.23 15.02 8.43
CA THR A 188 11.39 15.49 7.30
C THR A 188 10.15 16.27 7.76
N GLN A 189 10.10 16.68 9.04
CA GLN A 189 8.94 17.36 9.57
C GLN A 189 8.89 18.82 9.06
N PRO A 190 7.71 19.38 8.77
CA PRO A 190 7.59 20.76 8.34
C PRO A 190 8.15 21.74 9.38
N THR A 191 9.06 22.62 8.97
CA THR A 191 9.64 23.66 9.84
C THR A 191 9.14 25.06 9.53
N THR A 192 8.51 25.25 8.37
CA THR A 192 7.91 26.50 7.92
C THR A 192 6.51 26.22 7.37
N PRO A 193 5.54 27.14 7.55
CA PRO A 193 4.24 26.97 6.93
C PRO A 193 4.41 26.80 5.43
N HIS A 194 3.65 25.89 4.83
CA HIS A 194 3.60 25.82 3.37
C HIS A 194 3.02 27.15 2.89
N ALA A 195 3.79 27.92 2.10
CA ALA A 195 3.17 28.94 1.27
C ALA A 195 2.16 28.20 0.39
N GLN A 196 0.92 28.68 0.34
CA GLN A 196 -0.07 28.18 -0.61
C GLN A 196 0.56 28.32 -2.01
N SER A 197 1.11 27.23 -2.54
CA SER A 197 1.44 27.19 -3.95
C SER A 197 0.10 27.25 -4.67
N ALA A 198 -0.14 28.37 -5.36
CA ALA A 198 -1.32 28.55 -6.21
C ALA A 198 -1.32 27.59 -7.42
N GLU A 199 -0.32 26.74 -7.55
CA GLU A 199 -0.25 25.65 -8.51
C GLU A 199 -0.50 24.35 -7.76
N ASP A 200 -1.61 23.69 -8.11
CA ASP A 200 -1.87 22.31 -7.75
C ASP A 200 -0.83 21.44 -8.49
N PRO A 201 0.08 20.74 -7.81
CA PRO A 201 1.08 19.90 -8.48
C PRO A 201 0.47 18.71 -9.24
N VAL A 202 -0.86 18.53 -9.18
CA VAL A 202 -1.62 17.49 -9.87
C VAL A 202 -2.47 18.06 -11.01
N GLU A 203 -2.49 19.38 -11.24
CA GLU A 203 -3.19 19.97 -12.40
C GLU A 203 -2.58 19.44 -13.71
N GLY A 204 -3.32 18.56 -14.39
CA GLY A 204 -2.92 17.94 -15.66
C GLY A 204 -2.62 16.44 -15.63
N LEU A 205 -2.81 15.76 -14.49
CA LEU A 205 -2.55 14.31 -14.38
C LEU A 205 -3.78 13.38 -14.43
N PHE A 206 -5.01 13.89 -14.64
CA PHE A 206 -6.22 13.07 -14.87
C PHE A 206 -7.20 13.73 -15.84
#